data_AF-A0A7M1AZG4-F1
#
_entry.id   AF-A0A7M1AZG4-F1
#
_cell.length_a   1.000
_cell.length_b   1.000
_cell.length_c   1.000
_cell.angle_alpha   90.00
_cell.angle_beta   90.00
_cell.angle_gamma   90.00
#
_symmetry.space_group_name_H-M   'P 1'
#
loop_
_entity.id
_entity.type
_entity.pdbx_description
1 polymer ?
#
loop_
_entity_poly.entity_id
_entity_poly.type
_entity_poly.pdbx_seq_one_letter_code
_entity_poly.pdbx_strand_id
1 'polypeptide(L)'
;MNKTEEQNSCHSGRVISFTQLNNEIKEKPQPRFGGDEIRVVDAMIDIIYPSVPFPSNKIFKTLGAEYIRKMVEHHHHLLLKTNIKTLFPQHPEALKLVIDRSVDFFVEALGGGAVFTSQHGDPHLRQRHFKIPINENDREIWLAMYKKTLKELKFPKEHLEEFWNWIEPLSIRMINRRTNTNAIKRHHWHDVKTELLQVNV
;
A
#
# COMPACT_ATOMS: atom_id res chain seq x y z
N MET A 1 -4.54 -34.66 -15.32
CA MET A 1 -3.80 -33.58 -16.02
C MET A 1 -4.81 -32.78 -16.82
N ASN A 2 -5.44 -31.78 -16.21
CA ASN A 2 -6.31 -30.83 -16.91
C ASN A 2 -5.68 -29.44 -16.71
N LYS A 3 -5.24 -28.85 -17.82
CA LYS A 3 -4.83 -27.44 -17.89
C LYS A 3 -6.10 -26.60 -17.94
N THR A 4 -6.31 -25.75 -16.94
CA THR A 4 -7.34 -24.73 -16.94
C THR A 4 -6.80 -23.53 -17.69
N GLU A 5 -7.28 -23.28 -18.90
CA GLU A 5 -7.04 -22.01 -19.60
C GLU A 5 -8.08 -20.98 -19.13
N GLU A 6 -7.59 -19.94 -18.46
CA GLU A 6 -8.35 -18.74 -18.11
C GLU A 6 -8.74 -17.97 -19.38
N GLN A 7 -10.02 -17.98 -19.72
CA GLN A 7 -10.56 -17.03 -20.71
C GLN A 7 -10.84 -15.69 -20.03
N ASN A 8 -9.81 -14.83 -20.02
CA ASN A 8 -9.95 -13.41 -19.75
C ASN A 8 -10.75 -12.75 -20.88
N SER A 9 -12.04 -12.54 -20.62
CA SER A 9 -12.95 -11.81 -21.49
C SER A 9 -12.66 -10.30 -21.45
N CYS A 10 -11.90 -9.82 -22.43
CA CYS A 10 -12.00 -8.43 -22.90
C CYS A 10 -11.61 -8.23 -24.38
N HIS A 11 -11.52 -9.29 -25.19
CA HIS A 11 -11.22 -9.20 -26.63
C HIS A 11 -11.95 -10.31 -27.41
N SER A 12 -13.17 -10.05 -27.89
CA SER A 12 -13.74 -10.89 -28.95
C SER A 12 -14.89 -10.20 -29.69
N GLY A 13 -14.61 -9.08 -30.35
CA GLY A 13 -15.58 -8.37 -31.19
C GLY A 13 -15.51 -8.71 -32.69
N ARG A 14 -14.78 -9.76 -33.11
CA ARG A 14 -14.64 -10.09 -34.53
C ARG A 14 -15.27 -11.44 -34.85
N VAL A 15 -16.43 -11.38 -35.50
CA VAL A 15 -17.07 -12.53 -36.13
C VAL A 15 -16.19 -13.04 -37.27
N ILE A 16 -15.79 -14.31 -37.21
CA ILE A 16 -14.91 -14.95 -38.19
C ILE A 16 -15.66 -15.90 -39.16
N SER A 17 -16.96 -16.17 -38.94
CA SER A 17 -17.80 -16.87 -39.93
C SER A 17 -19.30 -16.63 -39.73
N PHE A 18 -20.08 -16.77 -40.82
CA PHE A 18 -21.55 -16.75 -40.78
C PHE A 18 -22.14 -17.90 -39.96
N THR A 19 -21.45 -19.04 -39.87
CA THR A 19 -21.85 -20.18 -39.04
C THR A 19 -21.76 -19.86 -37.55
N GLN A 20 -20.72 -19.14 -37.13
CA GLN A 20 -20.56 -18.68 -35.76
C GLN A 20 -21.67 -17.69 -35.37
N LEU A 21 -22.01 -16.77 -36.27
CA LEU A 21 -23.12 -15.82 -36.05
C LEU A 21 -24.46 -16.55 -35.88
N ASN A 22 -24.73 -17.57 -36.70
CA ASN A 22 -25.97 -18.35 -36.62
C ASN A 22 -26.10 -19.19 -35.34
N ASN A 23 -24.98 -19.61 -34.74
CA ASN A 23 -24.98 -20.31 -33.46
C ASN A 23 -25.21 -19.34 -32.29
N GLU A 24 -24.58 -18.16 -32.32
CA GLU A 24 -24.82 -17.08 -31.34
C GLU A 24 -26.28 -16.58 -31.35
N ILE A 25 -26.92 -16.54 -32.53
CA ILE A 25 -28.35 -16.19 -32.67
C ILE A 25 -29.28 -17.27 -32.09
N LYS A 26 -28.84 -18.53 -32.01
CA LYS A 26 -29.65 -19.65 -31.51
C LYS A 26 -29.57 -19.83 -29.99
N GLU A 27 -28.51 -19.39 -29.34
CA GLU A 27 -28.42 -19.42 -27.89
C GLU A 27 -29.25 -18.28 -27.30
N LYS A 28 -30.38 -18.63 -26.65
CA LYS A 28 -31.13 -17.65 -25.86
C LYS A 28 -30.19 -17.12 -24.77
N PRO A 29 -29.99 -15.80 -24.65
CA PRO A 29 -29.13 -15.25 -23.62
C PRO A 29 -29.69 -15.66 -22.26
N GLN A 30 -28.88 -16.42 -21.52
CA GLN A 30 -29.22 -16.79 -20.15
C GLN A 30 -29.44 -15.50 -19.34
N PRO A 31 -30.55 -15.37 -18.60
CA PRO A 31 -30.82 -14.17 -17.84
C PRO A 31 -29.70 -13.98 -16.79
N ARG A 32 -29.06 -12.80 -16.82
CA ARG A 32 -27.93 -12.46 -15.93
C ARG A 32 -28.31 -12.55 -14.45
N PHE A 33 -29.60 -12.35 -14.14
CA PHE A 33 -30.20 -12.49 -12.82
C PHE A 33 -31.59 -13.14 -12.97
N GLY A 34 -32.00 -13.96 -11.99
CA GLY A 34 -33.36 -14.51 -11.93
C GLY A 34 -33.69 -15.58 -12.97
N GLY A 35 -32.73 -16.45 -13.31
CA GLY A 35 -33.01 -17.64 -14.13
C GLY A 35 -33.79 -18.72 -13.36
N ASP A 36 -34.22 -19.75 -14.08
CA ASP A 36 -35.00 -20.87 -13.53
C ASP A 36 -34.21 -21.71 -12.51
N GLU A 37 -32.87 -21.66 -12.58
CA GLU A 37 -31.96 -22.34 -11.67
C GLU A 37 -31.29 -21.37 -10.68
N ILE A 38 -30.97 -21.89 -9.48
CA ILE A 38 -30.22 -21.14 -8.46
C ILE A 38 -28.78 -20.92 -8.93
N ARG A 39 -28.38 -19.66 -9.10
CA ARG A 39 -26.99 -19.26 -9.38
C ARG A 39 -26.23 -19.04 -8.07
N VAL A 40 -25.15 -19.79 -7.86
CA VAL A 40 -24.21 -19.60 -6.75
C VAL A 40 -23.01 -18.76 -7.22
N VAL A 41 -22.55 -17.83 -6.39
CA VAL A 41 -21.28 -17.11 -6.58
C VAL A 41 -20.35 -17.51 -5.45
N ASP A 42 -19.18 -18.04 -5.79
CA ASP A 42 -18.22 -18.53 -4.80
C ASP A 42 -17.60 -17.40 -3.97
N ALA A 43 -17.12 -17.76 -2.78
CA ALA A 43 -16.40 -16.84 -1.91
C ALA A 43 -15.14 -16.29 -2.61
N MET A 44 -14.92 -14.99 -2.45
CA MET A 44 -13.80 -14.28 -3.05
C MET A 44 -13.14 -13.37 -2.02
N ILE A 45 -11.82 -13.24 -2.11
CA ILE A 45 -11.03 -12.35 -1.28
C ILE A 45 -10.65 -11.13 -2.13
N ASP A 46 -10.97 -9.95 -1.62
CA ASP A 46 -10.61 -8.68 -2.27
C ASP A 46 -9.12 -8.32 -2.09
N ILE A 47 -8.62 -8.41 -0.85
CA ILE A 47 -7.21 -8.10 -0.54
C ILE A 47 -6.57 -9.26 0.22
N ILE A 48 -5.46 -9.76 -0.32
CA ILE A 48 -4.53 -10.60 0.42
C ILE A 48 -3.47 -9.67 1.01
N TYR A 49 -3.42 -9.56 2.34
CA TYR A 49 -2.37 -8.81 3.01
C TYR A 49 -1.07 -9.62 3.02
N PRO A 50 0.01 -9.15 2.35
CA PRO A 50 1.26 -9.90 2.34
C PRO A 50 1.91 -9.92 3.72
N SER A 51 2.85 -10.84 3.88
CA SER A 51 3.76 -10.91 5.02
C SER A 51 4.52 -9.59 5.17
N VAL A 52 4.64 -9.10 6.40
CA VAL A 52 5.35 -7.86 6.73
C VAL A 52 6.57 -8.22 7.56
N PRO A 53 7.79 -8.17 7.01
CA PRO A 53 9.00 -8.30 7.81
C PRO A 53 9.19 -7.02 8.63
N PHE A 54 9.21 -7.13 9.95
CA PHE A 54 9.59 -6.00 10.80
C PHE A 54 11.13 -5.85 10.82
N PRO A 55 11.63 -4.61 10.84
CA PRO A 55 13.05 -4.33 10.78
C PRO A 55 13.75 -4.76 12.08
N SER A 56 15.05 -5.04 11.96
CA SER A 56 15.94 -5.28 13.07
C SER A 56 16.30 -3.97 13.79
N ASN A 57 16.82 -4.09 15.01
CA ASN A 57 17.29 -2.92 15.77
C ASN A 57 18.57 -2.27 15.21
N LYS A 58 19.16 -2.81 14.14
CA LYS A 58 20.36 -2.24 13.50
C LYS A 58 20.08 -0.84 12.96
N ILE A 59 18.88 -0.62 12.40
CA ILE A 59 18.49 0.69 11.86
C ILE A 59 18.49 1.75 12.98
N PHE A 60 17.86 1.47 14.12
CA PHE A 60 17.89 2.38 15.26
C PHE A 60 19.30 2.59 15.81
N LYS A 61 20.12 1.54 15.93
CA LYS A 61 21.51 1.65 16.38
C LYS A 61 22.36 2.55 15.48
N THR A 62 22.11 2.56 14.17
CA THR A 62 22.83 3.41 13.21
C THR A 62 22.30 4.84 13.19
N LEU A 63 20.98 5.03 13.25
CA LEU A 63 20.34 6.33 13.01
C LEU A 63 20.02 7.12 14.29
N GLY A 64 19.66 6.42 15.36
CA GLY A 64 19.14 7.01 16.59
C GLY A 64 17.76 7.67 16.42
N ALA A 65 17.19 8.08 17.56
CA ALA A 65 15.85 8.67 17.61
C ALA A 65 15.77 10.02 16.88
N GLU A 66 16.82 10.85 16.94
CA GLU A 66 16.84 12.17 16.33
C GLU A 66 16.72 12.11 14.80
N TYR A 67 17.43 11.18 14.15
CA TYR A 67 17.34 11.01 12.71
C TYR A 67 15.96 10.46 12.31
N ILE A 68 15.43 9.49 13.05
CA ILE A 68 14.07 8.94 12.80
C ILE A 68 13.02 10.05 12.90
N ARG A 69 13.14 10.93 13.91
CA ARG A 69 12.30 12.12 14.03
C ARG A 69 12.37 13.00 12.79
N LYS A 70 13.58 13.39 12.37
CA LYS A 70 13.80 14.20 11.15
C LYS A 70 13.22 13.52 9.90
N MET A 71 13.36 12.21 9.78
CA MET A 71 12.81 11.42 8.68
C MET A 71 11.29 11.49 8.61
N VAL A 72 10.61 11.22 9.73
CA VAL A 72 9.14 11.23 9.79
C VAL A 72 8.60 12.66 9.61
N GLU A 73 9.23 13.65 10.23
CA GLU A 73 8.88 15.08 10.05
C GLU A 73 9.01 15.50 8.58
N HIS A 74 10.14 15.18 7.94
CA HIS A 74 10.37 15.52 6.54
C HIS A 74 9.36 14.83 5.60
N HIS A 75 9.05 13.57 5.87
CA HIS A 75 8.00 12.83 5.14
C HIS A 75 6.64 13.51 5.23
N HIS A 76 6.20 13.93 6.43
CA HIS A 76 4.93 14.63 6.61
C HIS A 76 4.92 15.99 5.91
N HIS A 77 6.03 16.75 5.95
CA HIS A 77 6.14 18.00 5.22
C HIS A 77 6.04 17.82 3.70
N LEU A 78 6.57 16.73 3.16
CA LEU A 78 6.40 16.38 1.75
C LEU A 78 4.94 16.01 1.43
N LEU A 79 4.28 15.22 2.28
CA LEU A 79 2.86 14.84 2.12
C LEU A 79 1.93 16.05 2.02
N LEU A 80 2.16 17.10 2.81
CA LEU A 80 1.36 18.33 2.78
C LEU A 80 1.47 19.10 1.45
N LYS A 81 2.48 18.81 0.63
CA LYS A 81 2.68 19.38 -0.72
C LYS A 81 2.03 18.55 -1.83
N THR A 82 1.36 17.45 -1.48
CA THR A 82 0.69 16.56 -2.44
C THR A 82 -0.83 16.76 -2.45
N ASN A 83 -1.53 16.03 -3.32
CA ASN A 83 -2.99 16.01 -3.37
C ASN A 83 -3.64 15.27 -2.18
N ILE A 84 -2.89 14.49 -1.38
CA ILE A 84 -3.42 13.83 -0.17
C ILE A 84 -3.26 14.67 1.10
N LYS A 85 -2.84 15.93 0.98
CA LYS A 85 -2.69 16.86 2.11
C LYS A 85 -3.95 16.96 2.98
N THR A 86 -5.13 16.77 2.39
CA THR A 86 -6.44 16.85 3.07
C THR A 86 -6.68 15.69 4.04
N LEU A 87 -5.91 14.60 3.95
CA LEU A 87 -5.94 13.50 4.91
C LEU A 87 -5.24 13.85 6.24
N PHE A 88 -4.50 14.96 6.29
CA PHE A 88 -3.72 15.40 7.44
C PHE A 88 -4.32 16.67 8.07
N PRO A 89 -4.14 16.87 9.40
CA PRO A 89 -4.51 18.13 10.03
C PRO A 89 -3.80 19.33 9.40
N GLN A 90 -4.53 20.42 9.18
CA GLN A 90 -3.96 21.66 8.63
C GLN A 90 -3.46 22.61 9.72
N HIS A 91 -3.96 22.48 10.95
CA HIS A 91 -3.50 23.28 12.09
C HIS A 91 -2.13 22.77 12.59
N PRO A 92 -1.12 23.64 12.77
CA PRO A 92 0.23 23.24 13.14
C PRO A 92 0.32 22.38 14.42
N GLU A 93 -0.44 22.74 15.46
CA GLU A 93 -0.46 21.99 16.72
C GLU A 93 -0.99 20.56 16.54
N ALA A 94 -2.09 20.41 15.80
CA ALA A 94 -2.69 19.11 15.52
C ALA A 94 -1.78 18.25 14.62
N LEU A 95 -1.13 18.87 13.63
CA LEU A 95 -0.16 18.21 12.77
C LEU A 95 1.04 17.71 13.60
N LYS A 96 1.56 18.54 14.50
CA LYS A 96 2.66 18.17 15.39
C LYS A 96 2.32 16.93 16.22
N LEU A 97 1.11 16.84 16.77
CA LEU A 97 0.66 15.65 17.51
C LEU A 97 0.63 14.38 16.66
N VAL A 98 0.21 14.47 15.39
CA VAL A 98 0.21 13.33 14.46
C VAL A 98 1.63 12.90 14.10
N ILE A 99 2.51 13.88 13.87
CA ILE A 99 3.94 13.63 13.61
C ILE A 99 4.59 12.97 14.82
N ASP A 100 4.43 13.53 16.03
CA ASP A 100 5.04 13.00 17.25
C ASP A 100 4.61 11.56 17.51
N ARG A 101 3.30 11.26 17.37
CA ARG A 101 2.82 9.87 17.48
C ARG A 101 3.42 8.95 16.42
N SER A 102 3.61 9.44 15.21
CA SER A 102 4.27 8.66 14.14
C SER A 102 5.75 8.45 14.45
N VAL A 103 6.44 9.45 14.97
CA VAL A 103 7.84 9.36 15.41
C VAL A 103 7.97 8.29 16.48
N ASP A 104 7.14 8.33 17.52
CA ASP A 104 7.14 7.32 18.58
C ASP A 104 7.00 5.91 17.99
N PHE A 105 6.03 5.72 17.08
CA PHE A 105 5.83 4.42 16.44
C PHE A 105 7.06 3.94 15.67
N PHE A 106 7.65 4.80 14.85
CA PHE A 106 8.84 4.46 14.07
C PHE A 106 10.06 4.21 14.95
N VAL A 107 10.25 4.98 16.02
CA VAL A 107 11.34 4.76 16.98
C VAL A 107 11.21 3.38 17.62
N GLU A 108 10.03 3.02 18.12
CA GLU A 108 9.80 1.71 18.73
C GLU A 108 9.95 0.58 17.70
N ALA A 109 9.30 0.70 16.54
CA ALA A 109 9.32 -0.33 15.51
C ALA A 109 10.73 -0.58 14.94
N LEU A 110 11.61 0.42 14.96
CA LEU A 110 13.00 0.30 14.52
C LEU A 110 13.95 -0.15 15.64
N GLY A 111 13.46 -0.37 16.86
CA GLY A 111 14.23 -0.94 17.98
C GLY A 111 14.69 0.05 19.06
N GLY A 112 14.06 1.23 19.15
CA GLY A 112 14.38 2.27 20.14
C GLY A 112 13.77 2.11 21.53
N GLY A 113 13.15 0.96 21.82
CA GLY A 113 12.44 0.71 23.08
C GLY A 113 10.97 1.10 23.04
N ALA A 114 10.25 0.84 24.13
CA ALA A 114 8.78 0.94 24.24
C ALA A 114 8.25 2.39 24.35
N VAL A 115 8.62 3.27 23.42
CA VAL A 115 8.22 4.69 23.45
C VAL A 115 6.79 4.93 22.97
N PHE A 116 6.31 4.13 22.00
CA PHE A 116 4.96 4.23 21.47
C PHE A 116 3.97 3.48 22.35
N THR A 117 4.26 2.22 22.66
CA THR A 117 3.34 1.34 23.40
C THR A 117 3.10 1.84 24.82
N SER A 118 4.13 2.38 25.49
CA SER A 118 3.96 2.97 26.83
C SER A 118 3.04 4.19 26.86
N GLN A 119 2.96 4.96 25.77
CA GLN A 119 2.19 6.21 25.70
C GLN A 119 0.83 6.04 25.02
N HIS A 120 0.77 5.22 23.97
CA HIS A 120 -0.38 5.11 23.08
C HIS A 120 -1.04 3.73 23.15
N GLY A 121 -0.45 2.76 23.85
CA GLY A 121 -0.89 1.37 23.89
C GLY A 121 -0.53 0.60 22.63
N ASP A 122 -1.13 -0.58 22.44
CA ASP A 122 -0.85 -1.46 21.31
C ASP A 122 -1.03 -0.76 19.94
N PRO A 123 -0.16 -1.06 18.95
CA PRO A 123 -0.16 -0.36 17.65
C PRO A 123 -1.50 -0.29 16.94
N HIS A 124 -2.23 -1.41 16.82
CA HIS A 124 -3.53 -1.51 16.15
C HIS A 124 -3.65 -0.65 14.88
N LEU A 125 -2.59 -0.60 14.06
CA LEU A 125 -2.39 0.45 13.05
C LEU A 125 -3.58 0.57 12.09
N ARG A 126 -4.02 -0.54 11.51
CA ARG A 126 -5.17 -0.54 10.58
C ARG A 126 -6.42 0.05 11.23
N GLN A 127 -6.72 -0.32 12.47
CA GLN A 127 -7.88 0.19 13.20
C GLN A 127 -7.77 1.70 13.42
N ARG A 128 -6.59 2.19 13.80
CA ARG A 128 -6.35 3.63 13.98
C ARG A 128 -6.51 4.43 12.69
N HIS A 129 -6.21 3.82 11.54
CA HIS A 129 -6.35 4.44 10.22
C HIS A 129 -7.78 4.40 9.66
N PHE A 130 -8.74 3.68 10.25
CA PHE A 130 -10.15 3.68 9.77
C PHE A 130 -10.85 5.04 9.84
N LYS A 131 -10.31 6.00 10.61
CA LYS A 131 -10.87 7.35 10.74
C LYS A 131 -10.66 8.22 9.49
N ILE A 132 -9.76 7.81 8.60
CA ILE A 132 -9.43 8.53 7.37
C ILE A 132 -9.61 7.59 6.16
N PRO A 133 -10.25 8.03 5.07
CA PRO A 133 -10.40 7.22 3.88
C PRO A 133 -9.06 7.14 3.14
N ILE A 134 -8.45 5.96 3.11
CA ILE A 134 -7.18 5.70 2.44
C ILE A 134 -7.44 4.73 1.28
N ASN A 135 -7.28 5.24 0.06
CA ASN A 135 -7.37 4.44 -1.15
C ASN A 135 -6.00 3.96 -1.65
N GLU A 136 -5.99 3.22 -2.76
CA GLU A 136 -4.79 2.67 -3.36
C GLU A 136 -3.81 3.77 -3.81
N ASN A 137 -4.31 4.85 -4.40
CA ASN A 137 -3.49 5.99 -4.85
C ASN A 137 -2.88 6.78 -3.69
N ASP A 138 -3.60 6.91 -2.56
CA ASP A 138 -3.08 7.59 -1.37
C ASP A 138 -1.86 6.83 -0.81
N ARG A 139 -1.90 5.50 -0.82
CA ARG A 139 -0.75 4.65 -0.49
C ARG A 139 0.42 4.88 -1.46
N GLU A 140 0.16 4.94 -2.76
CA GLU A 140 1.21 5.16 -3.76
C GLU A 140 1.94 6.48 -3.51
N ILE A 141 1.21 7.55 -3.18
CA ILE A 141 1.77 8.86 -2.85
C ILE A 141 2.54 8.79 -1.53
N TRP A 142 2.00 8.12 -0.52
CA TRP A 142 2.67 7.93 0.76
C TRP A 142 4.04 7.24 0.60
N LEU A 143 4.10 6.18 -0.20
CA LEU A 143 5.34 5.47 -0.53
C LEU A 143 6.29 6.33 -1.36
N ALA A 144 5.79 7.05 -2.37
CA ALA A 144 6.60 7.95 -3.18
C ALA A 144 7.26 9.06 -2.34
N MET A 145 6.53 9.62 -1.37
CA MET A 145 7.10 10.61 -0.45
C MET A 145 8.14 9.98 0.48
N TYR A 146 7.96 8.73 0.92
CA TYR A 146 9.01 8.04 1.67
C TYR A 146 10.26 7.81 0.83
N LYS A 147 10.14 7.39 -0.44
CA LYS A 147 11.29 7.25 -1.34
C LYS A 147 12.06 8.57 -1.46
N LYS A 148 11.34 9.69 -1.64
CA LYS A 148 11.92 11.02 -1.70
C LYS A 148 12.61 11.41 -0.39
N THR A 149 11.97 11.17 0.76
CA THR A 149 12.55 11.39 2.09
C THR A 149 13.85 10.63 2.29
N LEU A 150 13.88 9.33 1.96
CA LEU A 150 15.06 8.48 2.12
C LEU A 150 16.24 8.96 1.27
N LYS A 151 15.97 9.43 0.05
CA LYS A 151 17.00 10.01 -0.84
C LYS A 151 17.53 11.34 -0.31
N GLU A 152 16.64 12.27 0.04
CA GLU A 152 17.02 13.63 0.46
C GLU A 152 17.77 13.63 1.80
N LEU A 153 17.44 12.72 2.72
CA LEU A 153 18.14 12.57 3.99
C LEU A 153 19.34 11.61 3.92
N LYS A 154 19.69 11.10 2.73
CA LYS A 154 20.80 10.17 2.51
C LYS A 154 20.75 8.98 3.48
N PHE A 155 19.60 8.31 3.54
CA PHE A 155 19.40 7.16 4.42
C PHE A 155 20.48 6.08 4.14
N PRO A 156 21.08 5.45 5.18
CA PRO A 156 22.18 4.51 5.01
C PRO A 156 21.79 3.35 4.08
N LYS A 157 22.62 3.13 3.06
CA LYS A 157 22.30 2.22 1.95
C LYS A 157 22.13 0.78 2.42
N GLU A 158 22.89 0.39 3.42
CA GLU A 158 22.85 -0.93 4.05
C GLU A 158 21.51 -1.25 4.72
N HIS A 159 20.72 -0.22 5.07
CA HIS A 159 19.43 -0.36 5.76
C HIS A 159 18.23 -0.09 4.86
N LEU A 160 18.44 0.40 3.63
CA LEU A 160 17.35 0.80 2.72
C LEU A 160 16.42 -0.38 2.38
N GLU A 161 16.99 -1.54 2.07
CA GLU A 161 16.22 -2.73 1.73
C GLU A 161 15.34 -3.19 2.90
N GLU A 162 15.93 -3.27 4.08
CA GLU A 162 15.25 -3.69 5.31
C GLU A 162 14.09 -2.74 5.66
N PHE A 163 14.34 -1.43 5.59
CA PHE A 163 13.31 -0.43 5.82
C PHE A 163 12.20 -0.48 4.77
N TRP A 164 12.56 -0.59 3.49
CA TRP A 164 11.59 -0.62 2.39
C TRP A 164 10.69 -1.86 2.43
N ASN A 165 11.31 -3.03 2.65
CA ASN A 165 10.61 -4.30 2.78
C ASN A 165 9.65 -4.34 3.98
N TRP A 166 9.83 -3.47 4.97
CA TRP A 166 8.88 -3.28 6.06
C TRP A 166 7.71 -2.37 5.66
N ILE A 167 7.99 -1.13 5.25
CA ILE A 167 6.93 -0.12 5.03
C ILE A 167 6.03 -0.44 3.83
N GLU A 168 6.57 -1.05 2.77
CA GLU A 168 5.83 -1.35 1.54
C GLU A 168 4.67 -2.32 1.76
N PRO A 169 4.87 -3.53 2.34
CA PRO A 169 3.77 -4.44 2.60
C PRO A 169 2.91 -4.00 3.79
N LEU A 170 3.48 -3.29 4.79
CA LEU A 170 2.71 -2.76 5.92
C LEU A 170 1.67 -1.74 5.45
N SER A 171 2.05 -0.85 4.53
CA SER A 171 1.17 0.21 4.02
C SER A 171 -0.08 -0.34 3.31
N ILE A 172 -0.03 -1.54 2.72
CA ILE A 172 -1.20 -2.19 2.10
C ILE A 172 -2.31 -2.42 3.15
N ARG A 173 -1.92 -2.73 4.40
CA ARG A 173 -2.86 -2.95 5.50
C ARG A 173 -3.58 -1.67 5.93
N MET A 174 -3.11 -0.49 5.50
CA MET A 174 -3.74 0.80 5.81
C MET A 174 -4.85 1.17 4.81
N ILE A 175 -4.87 0.55 3.61
CA ILE A 175 -5.92 0.78 2.62
C ILE A 175 -7.27 0.34 3.18
N ASN A 176 -8.21 1.26 3.24
CA ASN A 176 -9.57 1.04 3.76
C ASN A 176 -10.66 1.54 2.81
N ARG A 177 -10.30 2.11 1.65
CA ARG A 177 -11.22 2.52 0.59
C ARG A 177 -10.79 1.97 -0.77
N ARG A 178 -11.37 0.84 -1.21
CA ARG A 178 -11.13 0.33 -2.57
C ARG A 178 -11.82 1.21 -3.62
N THR A 179 -11.14 1.43 -4.74
CA THR A 179 -11.64 2.20 -5.89
C THR A 179 -11.76 1.37 -7.17
N ASN A 180 -11.16 0.18 -7.19
CA ASN A 180 -11.17 -0.77 -8.31
C ASN A 180 -10.94 -2.21 -7.80
N THR A 181 -11.10 -3.20 -8.67
CA THR A 181 -10.93 -4.63 -8.35
C THR A 181 -9.53 -5.18 -8.65
N ASN A 182 -8.59 -4.35 -9.11
CA ASN A 182 -7.25 -4.82 -9.45
C ASN A 182 -6.48 -5.23 -8.19
N ALA A 183 -5.48 -6.10 -8.31
CA ALA A 183 -4.58 -6.37 -7.20
C ALA A 183 -3.86 -5.09 -6.76
N ILE A 184 -3.59 -4.96 -5.45
CA ILE A 184 -2.81 -3.83 -4.93
C ILE A 184 -1.39 -3.90 -5.49
N LYS A 185 -0.94 -2.81 -6.12
CA LYS A 185 0.39 -2.72 -6.71
C LYS A 185 1.49 -2.97 -5.68
N ARG A 186 2.40 -3.88 -6.00
CA ARG A 186 3.61 -4.15 -5.22
C ARG A 186 4.78 -3.35 -5.75
N HIS A 187 5.62 -2.89 -4.83
CA HIS A 187 6.88 -2.22 -5.14
C HIS A 187 8.02 -3.00 -4.49
N HIS A 188 8.40 -4.13 -5.08
CA HIS A 188 9.47 -4.95 -4.50
C HIS A 188 10.79 -4.19 -4.50
N TRP A 189 11.67 -4.50 -3.54
CA TRP A 189 12.99 -3.86 -3.46
C TRP A 189 13.74 -3.90 -4.81
N HIS A 190 13.70 -5.02 -5.54
CA HIS A 190 14.39 -5.13 -6.83
C HIS A 190 13.90 -4.14 -7.88
N ASP A 191 12.64 -3.67 -7.80
CA ASP A 191 12.05 -2.69 -8.72
C ASP A 191 12.45 -1.27 -8.38
N VAL A 192 12.64 -0.97 -7.09
CA VAL A 192 12.88 0.40 -6.62
C VAL A 192 14.33 0.70 -6.25
N LYS A 193 15.18 -0.33 -6.07
CA LYS A 193 16.56 -0.20 -5.59
C LYS A 193 17.39 0.77 -6.43
N THR A 194 17.20 0.76 -7.76
CA THR A 194 17.96 1.63 -8.66
C THR A 194 17.68 3.10 -8.36
N GLU A 195 16.41 3.46 -8.17
CA GLU A 195 16.00 4.83 -7.88
C GLU A 195 16.44 5.29 -6.49
N LEU A 196 16.38 4.39 -5.50
CA LEU A 196 16.74 4.66 -4.11
C LEU A 196 18.26 4.72 -3.88
N LEU A 197 19.04 3.94 -4.64
CA LEU A 197 20.50 3.93 -4.55
C LEU A 197 21.16 5.04 -5.38
N GLN A 198 20.45 5.59 -6.37
CA GLN A 198 20.90 6.74 -7.16
C GLN A 198 20.92 8.00 -6.29
N VAL A 199 22.13 8.54 -6.12
CA VAL A 199 22.32 9.91 -5.63
C VAL A 199 22.03 10.81 -6.82
N ASN A 200 21.09 11.75 -6.69
CA ASN A 200 20.99 12.82 -7.67
C ASN A 200 22.31 13.60 -7.57
N VAL A 201 23.14 13.49 -8.60
CA VAL A 201 24.36 14.31 -8.79
C VAL A 201 23.94 15.73 -9.10
#